data_AF-A0A5B8VZ62-F1
#
_entry.id   AF-A0A5B8VZ62-F1
#
_cell.length_a   1.000
_cell.length_b   1.000
_cell.length_c   1.000
_cell.angle_alpha   90.00
_cell.angle_beta   90.00
_cell.angle_gamma   90.00
#
_symmetry.space_group_name_H-M   'P 1'
#
loop_
_entity.id
_entity.type
_entity.pdbx_description
1 polymer ?
#
loop_
_entity_poly.entity_id
_entity_poly.type
_entity_poly.pdbx_seq_one_letter_code
_entity_poly.pdbx_strand_id
1 'polypeptide(L)' 'MTRQAIIERTVKAINQLPEDKAEEISDFADFVSKRYEEHQLTQGIQKLASDSNTFDFLNNEEELYSVVDLKEVYNG' A
#
# COMPACT_ATOMS: atom_id res chain seq x y z
N MET A 1 -26.72 2.42 6.20
CA MET A 1 -26.91 3.72 5.51
C MET A 1 -26.53 3.56 4.06
N THR A 2 -27.26 4.16 3.13
CA THR A 2 -26.93 4.14 1.69
C THR A 2 -25.93 5.24 1.37
N ARG A 3 -25.15 5.09 0.28
CA ARG A 3 -24.23 6.14 -0.21
C ARG A 3 -24.96 7.46 -0.43
N GLN A 4 -26.18 7.39 -0.96
CA GLN A 4 -27.04 8.54 -1.19
C GLN A 4 -27.37 9.30 0.10
N ALA A 5 -27.74 8.57 1.17
CA ALA A 5 -28.06 9.19 2.47
C ALA A 5 -26.84 9.90 3.10
N ILE A 6 -25.62 9.40 2.84
CA ILE A 6 -24.38 10.04 3.30
C ILE A 6 -24.16 11.35 2.54
N ILE A 7 -24.28 11.33 1.20
CA ILE A 7 -24.12 12.52 0.36
C ILE A 7 -25.12 13.61 0.76
N GLU A 8 -26.39 13.27 0.88
CA GLU A 8 -27.45 14.22 1.25
C GLU A 8 -27.21 14.84 2.63
N ARG A 9 -26.80 14.04 3.62
CA ARG A 9 -26.45 14.54 4.95
C ARG A 9 -25.26 15.49 4.91
N THR A 10 -24.23 15.16 4.12
CA THR A 10 -23.02 15.98 3.99
C THR A 10 -23.32 17.30 3.31
N VAL A 11 -24.07 17.30 2.20
CA VAL A 11 -24.52 18.53 1.51
C VAL A 11 -25.34 19.41 2.44
N LYS A 12 -26.27 18.81 3.20
CA LYS A 12 -27.07 19.55 4.20
C LYS A 12 -26.19 20.21 5.27
N ALA A 13 -25.13 19.54 5.73
CA ALA A 13 -24.21 20.10 6.70
C ALA A 13 -23.36 21.23 6.10
N ILE A 14 -22.83 21.06 4.88
CA ILE A 14 -22.02 22.07 4.18
C ILE A 14 -22.83 23.36 3.97
N ASN A 15 -24.09 23.25 3.56
CA ASN A 15 -24.96 24.40 3.31
C ASN A 15 -25.26 25.26 4.57
N GLN A 16 -24.93 24.77 5.77
CA GLN A 16 -25.12 25.49 7.04
C GLN A 16 -23.84 26.20 7.49
N LEU A 17 -22.73 26.01 6.78
CA LEU A 17 -21.44 26.58 7.12
C LEU A 17 -21.17 27.86 6.32
N PRO A 18 -20.32 28.77 6.83
CA PRO A 18 -19.82 29.88 6.04
C PRO A 18 -18.89 29.37 4.91
N GLU A 19 -18.68 30.20 3.90
CA GLU A 19 -17.99 29.84 2.65
C GLU A 19 -16.57 29.31 2.88
N ASP A 20 -15.80 29.91 3.78
CA ASP A 20 -14.43 29.48 4.15
C ASP A 20 -14.38 28.06 4.70
N LYS A 21 -15.41 27.66 5.47
CA LYS A 21 -15.52 26.30 6.02
C LYS A 21 -16.00 25.29 4.99
N ALA A 22 -16.84 25.72 4.04
CA ALA A 22 -17.22 24.87 2.91
C ALA A 22 -16.02 24.59 1.98
N GLU A 23 -15.17 25.59 1.76
CA GLU A 23 -13.92 25.47 1.02
C GLU A 23 -12.96 24.47 1.70
N GLU A 24 -12.77 24.57 3.03
CA GLU A 24 -11.95 23.62 3.79
C GLU A 24 -12.42 22.16 3.65
N ILE A 25 -13.74 21.94 3.60
CA ILE A 25 -14.31 20.59 3.39
C ILE A 25 -14.07 20.11 1.95
N SER A 26 -14.15 21.01 0.96
CA SER A 26 -13.83 20.71 -0.43
C SER A 26 -12.37 20.28 -0.57
N ASP A 27 -11.45 21.04 0.01
CA ASP A 27 -10.01 20.72 0.03
C ASP A 27 -9.74 19.37 0.69
N PHE A 28 -10.46 19.08 1.79
CA PHE A 28 -10.34 17.80 2.46
C PHE A 28 -10.86 16.64 1.61
N ALA A 29 -11.96 16.83 0.86
CA ALA A 29 -12.47 15.82 -0.06
C ALA A 29 -11.46 15.50 -1.17
N ASP A 30 -10.82 16.53 -1.74
CA ASP A 30 -9.76 16.38 -2.74
C ASP A 30 -8.54 15.65 -2.16
N PHE A 31 -8.13 16.00 -0.93
CA PHE A 31 -7.05 15.32 -0.23
C PHE A 31 -7.36 13.82 -0.05
N VAL A 32 -8.57 13.47 0.39
CA VAL A 32 -8.98 12.08 0.58
C VAL A 32 -8.98 11.31 -0.75
N SER A 33 -9.45 11.93 -1.84
CA SER A 33 -9.45 11.32 -3.17
C SER A 33 -8.02 11.01 -3.63
N LYS A 34 -7.12 12.00 -3.56
CA LYS A 34 -5.70 11.82 -3.93
C LYS A 34 -5.03 10.73 -3.10
N ARG A 35 -5.24 10.73 -1.78
CA ARG A 35 -4.68 9.71 -0.89
C ARG A 35 -5.18 8.30 -1.23
N TYR A 36 -6.44 8.16 -1.62
CA TYR A 36 -7.00 6.88 -2.06
C TYR A 36 -6.34 6.40 -3.35
N GLU A 37 -6.20 7.27 -4.34
CA GLU A 37 -5.53 6.96 -5.61
C GLU A 37 -4.06 6.56 -5.41
N GLU A 38 -3.30 7.30 -4.60
CA GLU A 38 -1.92 6.95 -4.25
C GLU A 38 -1.82 5.60 -3.55
N HIS A 39 -2.76 5.30 -2.66
CA HIS A 39 -2.81 4.00 -1.99
C HIS A 39 -3.04 2.86 -2.99
N GLN A 40 -3.99 3.03 -3.91
CA GLN A 40 -4.24 2.05 -4.97
C GLN A 40 -3.02 1.86 -5.88
N LEU A 41 -2.34 2.95 -6.26
CA LEU A 41 -1.11 2.89 -7.05
C LEU A 41 -0.01 2.11 -6.32
N THR A 42 0.20 2.42 -5.04
CA THR A 42 1.20 1.74 -4.20
C THR A 42 0.91 0.24 -4.09
N GLN A 43 -0.35 -0.13 -3.87
CA GLN A 43 -0.76 -1.54 -3.85
C GLN A 43 -0.50 -2.23 -5.18
N GLY A 44 -0.77 -1.57 -6.31
CA GLY A 44 -0.47 -2.09 -7.64
C GLY A 44 1.03 -2.34 -7.85
N ILE A 45 1.89 -1.38 -7.45
CA ILE A 45 3.34 -1.53 -7.53
C ILE A 45 3.83 -2.69 -6.67
N GLN A 46 3.35 -2.79 -5.42
CA GLN A 46 3.70 -3.89 -4.51
C GLN A 46 3.29 -5.24 -5.09
N LYS A 47 2.10 -5.33 -5.69
CA LYS A 47 1.62 -6.55 -6.33
C LYS A 47 2.50 -6.95 -7.52
N LEU A 48 2.83 -5.99 -8.39
CA LEU A 48 3.72 -6.24 -9.54
C LEU A 48 5.13 -6.67 -9.09
N ALA A 49 5.67 -6.05 -8.05
CA ALA A 49 6.97 -6.44 -7.50
C ALA A 49 6.93 -7.83 -6.85
N SER A 50 5.86 -8.15 -6.12
CA SER A 50 5.66 -9.47 -5.50
C SER A 50 5.43 -10.59 -6.52
N ASP A 51 4.79 -10.28 -7.65
CA ASP A 51 4.52 -11.26 -8.71
C ASP A 51 5.68 -11.35 -9.72
N SER A 52 6.72 -10.53 -9.55
CA SER A 52 7.87 -10.48 -10.44
C SER A 52 8.94 -11.47 -9.99
N ASN A 53 9.39 -12.30 -10.95
CA ASN A 53 10.50 -13.23 -10.75
C ASN A 53 11.88 -12.53 -10.61
N THR A 54 11.94 -11.20 -10.76
CA THR A 54 13.21 -10.43 -10.71
C THR A 54 13.95 -10.64 -9.38
N PHE A 55 13.23 -10.91 -8.29
CA PHE A 55 13.77 -11.10 -6.96
C PHE A 55 13.77 -12.55 -6.47
N ASP A 56 13.48 -13.53 -7.34
CA ASP A 56 13.42 -14.95 -6.95
C ASP A 56 14.74 -15.48 -6.39
N PHE A 57 15.87 -14.88 -6.77
CA PHE A 57 17.18 -15.21 -6.23
C PHE A 57 17.25 -14.99 -4.70
N LEU A 58 16.45 -14.09 -4.13
CA LEU A 58 16.39 -13.88 -2.67
C LEU A 58 15.75 -15.05 -1.92
N ASN A 59 14.96 -15.87 -2.60
CA ASN A 59 14.32 -17.05 -1.99
C ASN A 59 15.24 -18.27 -1.98
N ASN A 60 16.41 -18.18 -2.60
CA ASN A 60 17.38 -19.26 -2.65
C ASN A 60 18.60 -18.86 -1.82
N GLU A 61 18.85 -19.58 -0.73
CA GLU A 61 20.14 -19.49 -0.05
C GLU A 61 21.16 -20.30 -0.84
N GLU A 62 22.24 -19.65 -1.26
CA GLU A 62 23.36 -20.32 -1.92
C GLU A 62 24.13 -21.12 -0.86
N GLU A 63 24.36 -22.41 -1.10
CA GLU A 63 25.21 -23.22 -0.21
C GLU A 63 26.67 -22.75 -0.32
N LEU A 64 27.06 -21.81 0.55
CA LEU A 64 28.42 -21.23 0.55
C LEU A 64 29.52 -22.23 0.95
N TYR A 65 29.16 -23.21 1.79
CA TYR A 65 30.10 -24.20 2.31
C TYR A 65 29.45 -25.56 2.31
N SER A 66 30.25 -26.57 1.97
CA SER A 66 29.86 -27.96 1.91
C SER A 66 30.84 -28.83 2.70
N VAL A 67 30.51 -30.12 2.83
CA VAL A 67 31.39 -31.09 3.50
C VAL A 67 32.76 -31.20 2.81
N VAL A 68 32.85 -30.89 1.51
CA VAL A 68 34.14 -30.94 0.78
C VAL A 68 35.07 -29.78 1.13
N ASP A 69 34.56 -28.72 1.75
CA ASP A 69 35.35 -27.57 2.20
C ASP A 69 36.00 -27.81 3.59
N LEU A 70 35.65 -28.92 4.25
CA LEU A 70 36.18 -29.27 5.56
C LEU A 70 37.64 -29.74 5.46
N LYS A 71 38.51 -29.14 6.27
CA LYS A 71 39.94 -29.52 6.35
C LYS A 71 40.16 -30.92 6.92
N GLU A 72 39.31 -31.34 7.86
CA GLU A 72 39.37 -32.66 8.48
C GLU A 72 37.95 -33.20 8.62
N VAL A 73 37.78 -34.48 8.26
CA VAL A 73 36.51 -35.20 8.38
C VAL A 73 36.78 -36.44 9.22
N TYR A 74 36.14 -36.56 10.38
CA TYR A 74 36.24 -37.74 11.23
C TYR A 74 35.09 -38.68 10.93
N ASN A 75 35.42 -39.86 10.42
CA ASN A 75 34.48 -40.97 10.30
C ASN A 75 34.71 -41.90 11.49
N GLY A 76 33.67 -42.09 12.30
CA GLY A 76 33.70 -43.00 13.46
C GLY A 76 33.86 -44.46 13.08
#